data_AF-L9WWH3-F1
#
_entry.id   AF-L9WWH3-F1
#
_cell.length_a   1.000
_cell.length_b   1.000
_cell.length_c   1.000
_cell.angle_alpha   90.00
_cell.angle_beta   90.00
_cell.angle_gamma   90.00
#
_symmetry.space_group_name_H-M   'P 1'
#
loop_
_entity.id
_entity.type
_entity.pdbx_description
1 polymer ?
#
loop_
_entity_poly.entity_id
_entity_poly.type
_entity_poly.pdbx_seq_one_letter_code
_entity_poly.pdbx_strand_id
1 'polypeptide(L)'
;MRTTRSLVLEVDTDEVLLGEPVTVRVRDRLQNPIEGVTVSSRRKAVRTDETGRCQLTFHAPGLWSLTATKSSEGELTYRPATALIRAVTRPAMAQRVRRIAACSE
;
A
#
# COMPACT_ATOMS: atom_id res chain seq x y z
N MET A 1 -0.70 31.13 -2.17
CA MET A 1 -1.94 30.31 -2.17
C MET A 1 -1.53 28.90 -1.77
N ARG A 2 -2.05 28.34 -0.67
CA ARG A 2 -1.68 26.97 -0.25
C ARG A 2 -2.21 25.94 -1.24
N THR A 3 -1.33 25.20 -1.89
CA THR A 3 -1.71 24.14 -2.83
C THR A 3 -1.84 22.83 -2.05
N THR A 4 -3.04 22.25 -2.06
CA THR A 4 -3.29 20.98 -1.37
C THR A 4 -3.20 19.82 -2.38
N ARG A 5 -2.22 18.93 -2.21
CA ARG A 5 -2.11 17.69 -3.01
C ARG A 5 -2.68 16.53 -2.24
N SER A 6 -3.59 15.77 -2.86
CA SER A 6 -4.10 14.54 -2.25
C SER A 6 -3.19 13.38 -2.60
N LEU A 7 -2.70 12.68 -1.59
CA LEU A 7 -1.98 11.43 -1.79
C LEU A 7 -2.96 10.35 -2.23
N VAL A 8 -2.47 9.44 -3.05
CA VAL A 8 -3.17 8.24 -3.52
C VAL A 8 -2.21 7.09 -3.28
N LEU A 9 -2.62 6.14 -2.45
CA LEU A 9 -1.85 4.93 -2.18
C LEU A 9 -2.42 3.79 -3.01
N GLU A 10 -1.61 3.30 -3.94
CA GLU A 10 -1.95 2.19 -4.83
C GLU A 10 -1.13 0.97 -4.44
N VAL A 11 -1.81 -0.16 -4.41
CA VAL A 11 -1.22 -1.46 -4.17
C VAL A 11 -1.65 -2.34 -5.33
N ASP A 12 -0.73 -3.13 -5.88
CA ASP A 12 -1.00 -4.00 -7.02
C ASP A 12 -2.07 -5.06 -6.72
N THR A 13 -2.17 -5.45 -5.44
CA THR A 13 -3.08 -6.48 -4.97
C THR A 13 -3.47 -6.21 -3.53
N ASP A 14 -4.74 -6.44 -3.20
CA ASP A 14 -5.25 -6.33 -1.83
C ASP A 14 -4.91 -7.54 -0.95
N GLU A 15 -4.56 -8.70 -1.53
CA GLU A 15 -4.14 -9.93 -0.82
C GLU A 15 -2.66 -10.29 -1.02
N VAL A 16 -1.85 -10.18 0.02
CA VAL A 16 -0.39 -10.38 -0.07
C VAL A 16 0.07 -11.59 0.71
N LEU A 17 1.10 -12.26 0.21
CA LEU A 17 1.68 -13.42 0.88
C LEU A 17 2.63 -12.99 2.01
N LEU A 18 2.59 -13.72 3.12
CA LEU A 18 3.55 -13.52 4.20
C LEU A 18 4.97 -13.84 3.74
N GLY A 19 5.91 -12.97 4.14
CA GLY A 19 7.32 -13.08 3.77
C GLY A 19 7.67 -12.57 2.38
N GLU A 20 6.68 -12.24 1.54
CA GLU A 20 6.92 -11.65 0.23
C GLU A 20 6.97 -10.11 0.33
N PRO A 21 7.90 -9.45 -0.38
CA PRO A 21 7.92 -7.99 -0.47
C PRO A 21 6.76 -7.49 -1.33
N VAL A 22 5.96 -6.60 -0.77
CA VAL A 22 4.84 -5.94 -1.44
C VAL A 22 5.29 -4.56 -1.88
N THR A 23 5.13 -4.27 -3.16
CA THR A 23 5.40 -2.94 -3.69
C THR A 23 4.16 -2.07 -3.54
N VAL A 24 4.28 -1.00 -2.78
CA VAL A 24 3.26 0.04 -2.63
C VAL A 24 3.70 1.26 -3.41
N ARG A 25 2.78 1.86 -4.15
CA ARG A 25 3.02 3.07 -4.94
C ARG A 25 2.24 4.22 -4.34
N VAL A 26 2.87 5.38 -4.24
CA VAL A 26 2.25 6.61 -3.78
C VAL A 26 2.35 7.66 -4.88
N ARG A 27 1.19 8.19 -5.24
CA ARG A 27 1.01 9.16 -6.32
C ARG A 27 0.09 10.28 -5.87
N ASP A 28 -0.02 11.34 -6.67
CA ASP A 28 -1.11 12.29 -6.56
C ASP A 28 -2.29 11.94 -7.48
N ARG A 29 -3.34 12.76 -7.45
CA ARG A 29 -4.49 12.64 -8.34
C ARG A 29 -4.19 12.86 -9.83
N LEU A 30 -3.05 13.47 -10.14
CA LEU A 30 -2.56 13.68 -11.50
C LEU A 30 -1.62 12.54 -11.93
N GLN A 31 -1.57 11.44 -11.15
CA GLN A 31 -0.69 10.28 -11.34
C GLN A 31 0.80 10.58 -11.26
N ASN A 32 1.20 11.73 -10.71
CA ASN A 32 2.62 12.02 -10.47
C ASN A 32 3.11 11.22 -9.26
N PRO A 33 4.25 10.52 -9.35
CA PRO A 33 4.87 9.89 -8.20
C PRO A 33 5.29 10.95 -7.19
N ILE A 34 5.11 10.65 -5.89
CA ILE A 34 5.54 11.54 -4.81
C ILE A 34 6.58 10.81 -3.98
N GLU A 35 7.80 11.35 -4.00
CA GLU A 35 8.90 10.86 -3.18
C GLU A 35 8.79 11.32 -1.71
N GLY A 36 9.47 10.61 -0.81
CA GLY A 36 9.61 11.01 0.59
C GLY A 36 8.31 10.94 1.40
N VAL A 37 7.25 10.35 0.86
CA VAL A 37 6.03 10.02 1.60
C VAL A 37 6.35 8.91 2.60
N THR A 38 5.96 9.11 3.85
CA THR A 38 6.06 8.10 4.91
C THR A 38 4.81 7.23 4.85
N VAL A 39 4.98 5.98 4.43
CA VAL A 39 3.94 4.95 4.47
C VAL A 39 4.08 4.20 5.79
N SER A 40 3.15 4.48 6.70
CA SER A 40 3.09 3.88 8.03
C SER A 40 2.07 2.75 8.05
N SER A 41 2.50 1.60 8.54
CA SER A 41 1.66 0.48 8.93
C SER A 41 1.63 0.36 10.46
N ARG A 42 0.75 -0.49 10.99
CA ARG A 42 0.58 -0.71 12.44
C ARG A 42 1.89 -1.00 13.19
N ARG A 43 2.89 -1.59 12.53
CA ARG A 43 4.18 -1.99 13.14
C ARG A 43 5.43 -1.38 12.52
N LYS A 44 5.35 -0.83 11.31
CA LYS A 44 6.51 -0.37 10.54
C LYS A 44 6.15 0.88 9.75
N ALA A 45 7.09 1.80 9.61
CA ALA A 45 6.97 2.94 8.70
C ALA A 45 8.14 2.92 7.73
N VAL A 46 7.86 3.14 6.44
CA VAL A 46 8.84 3.14 5.37
C VAL A 46 8.63 4.37 4.51
N ARG A 47 9.71 4.99 4.04
CA ARG A 47 9.64 6.13 3.12
C ARG A 47 9.63 5.65 1.68
N THR A 48 8.90 6.36 0.84
CA THR A 48 8.91 6.16 -0.60
C THR A 48 10.16 6.73 -1.24
N ASP A 49 10.66 6.03 -2.25
CA ASP A 49 11.78 6.42 -3.10
C ASP A 49 11.41 7.54 -4.10
N GLU A 50 12.37 7.95 -4.92
CA GLU A 50 12.21 8.97 -5.98
C GLU A 50 11.09 8.64 -6.99
N THR A 51 10.76 7.36 -7.14
CA THR A 51 9.67 6.88 -8.01
C THR A 51 8.33 6.81 -7.30
N GLY A 52 8.26 7.26 -6.04
CA GLY A 52 7.08 7.19 -5.18
C GLY A 52 6.76 5.77 -4.76
N ARG A 53 7.73 4.85 -4.74
CA ARG A 53 7.51 3.43 -4.40
C ARG A 53 8.14 3.08 -3.07
N CYS A 54 7.54 2.14 -2.36
CA CYS A 54 8.15 1.53 -1.20
C CYS A 54 7.85 0.03 -1.14
N GLN A 55 8.74 -0.71 -0.47
CA GLN A 55 8.56 -2.13 -0.25
C GLN A 55 8.23 -2.39 1.22
N LEU A 56 7.20 -3.21 1.43
CA LEU A 56 6.73 -3.62 2.75
C LEU A 56 6.62 -5.14 2.79
N THR A 57 7.12 -5.75 3.86
CA THR A 57 7.00 -7.19 4.07
C THR A 57 6.15 -7.44 5.30
N PHE A 58 5.12 -8.27 5.13
CA PHE A 58 4.22 -8.68 6.20
C PHE A 58 4.64 -10.05 6.74
N HIS A 59 4.76 -10.16 8.05
CA HIS A 59 5.19 -11.40 8.72
C HIS A 59 4.08 -12.06 9.53
N ALA A 60 2.92 -11.41 9.64
CA ALA A 60 1.75 -11.96 10.32
C ALA A 60 0.50 -11.81 9.46
N PRO A 61 -0.36 -12.84 9.41
CA PRO A 61 -1.60 -12.79 8.66
C PRO A 61 -2.59 -11.82 9.33
N GLY A 62 -3.48 -11.24 8.53
CA GLY A 62 -4.51 -10.33 9.01
C GLY A 62 -4.70 -9.11 8.11
N LEU A 63 -5.59 -8.21 8.52
CA LEU A 63 -5.83 -6.95 7.83
C LEU A 63 -4.84 -5.89 8.33
N TRP A 64 -4.13 -5.28 7.39
CA TRP A 64 -3.14 -4.25 7.61
C TRP A 64 -3.63 -2.93 7.03
N SER A 65 -3.69 -1.91 7.88
CA SER A 65 -3.95 -0.53 7.45
C SER A 65 -2.62 0.14 7.12
N LEU A 66 -2.53 0.70 5.93
CA LEU A 66 -1.42 1.50 5.43
C LEU A 66 -1.87 2.94 5.33
N THR A 67 -1.15 3.84 6.00
CA THR A 67 -1.41 5.28 5.95
C THR A 67 -0.20 5.97 5.32
N ALA A 68 -0.41 6.60 4.18
CA ALA A 68 0.54 7.48 3.53
C ALA A 68 0.41 8.90 4.09
N THR A 69 1.47 9.40 4.70
CA THR A 69 1.56 10.75 5.23
C THR A 69 2.83 11.44 4.71
N LYS A 70 2.73 12.72 4.37
CA LYS A 70 3.86 13.55 3.99
C LYS A 70 3.76 14.88 4.70
N SER A 71 4.88 15.36 5.24
CA SER A 71 4.96 16.67 5.86
C SER A 71 4.67 17.76 4.83
N SER A 72 3.97 18.81 5.24
CA SER A 72 3.80 20.00 4.41
C SER A 72 5.14 20.66 4.16
N GLU A 73 5.37 21.10 2.92
CA GLU A 73 6.61 21.74 2.50
C GLU A 73 6.28 23.11 1.92
N GLY A 74 6.67 24.18 2.62
CA GLY A 74 6.34 25.56 2.21
C GLY A 74 4.83 25.78 2.08
N GLU A 75 4.37 26.07 0.87
CA GLU A 75 2.94 26.26 0.55
C GLU A 75 2.20 24.97 0.14
N LEU A 76 2.90 23.82 0.08
CA LEU A 76 2.31 22.53 -0.27
C LEU A 76 1.84 21.80 0.98
N THR A 77 0.54 21.52 1.02
CA THR A 77 -0.06 20.66 2.04
C THR A 77 -0.45 19.34 1.41
N TYR A 78 -0.16 18.23 2.08
CA TYR A 78 -0.53 16.90 1.60
C TYR A 78 -1.71 16.36 2.39
N ARG A 79 -2.75 15.88 1.69
CA ARG A 79 -3.80 15.09 2.34
C ARG A 79 -3.35 13.63 2.45
N PRO A 80 -3.42 13.03 3.64
CA PRO A 80 -3.04 11.65 3.83
C PRO A 80 -4.00 10.71 3.09
N ALA A 81 -3.49 9.52 2.74
CA ALA A 81 -4.27 8.46 2.12
C ALA A 81 -4.15 7.19 2.95
N THR A 82 -5.23 6.42 3.01
CA THR A 82 -5.26 5.14 3.72
C THR A 82 -5.69 4.05 2.77
N ALA A 83 -4.99 2.91 2.79
CA ALA A 83 -5.43 1.69 2.12
C ALA A 83 -5.38 0.50 3.07
N LEU A 84 -6.18 -0.52 2.74
CA LEU A 84 -6.25 -1.76 3.48
C LEU A 84 -5.68 -2.88 2.61
N ILE A 85 -4.77 -3.66 3.19
CA ILE A 85 -4.22 -4.88 2.58
C ILE A 85 -4.46 -6.04 3.53
N ARG A 86 -4.84 -7.18 2.98
CA ARG A 86 -4.94 -8.45 3.70
C ARG A 86 -3.69 -9.27 3.47
N ALA A 87 -2.98 -9.58 4.55
CA ALA A 87 -1.86 -10.51 4.50
C ALA A 87 -2.35 -11.93 4.80
N VAL A 88 -2.04 -12.87 3.91
CA VAL A 88 -2.49 -14.27 3.99
C VAL A 88 -1.30 -15.23 3.89
N THR A 89 -1.45 -16.42 4.47
CA THR A 89 -0.45 -17.49 4.33
C THR A 89 -0.58 -18.15 2.95
N ARG A 90 0.53 -18.64 2.40
CA ARG A 90 0.55 -19.44 1.14
C ARG A 90 -0.54 -20.53 1.07
N PRO A 91 -0.75 -21.39 2.10
CA PRO A 91 -1.82 -22.38 2.06
C PRO A 91 -3.22 -21.77 1.96
N ALA A 92 -3.50 -20.63 2.60
CA ALA A 92 -4.80 -19.97 2.53
C ALA A 92 -5.12 -19.42 1.12
N MET A 93 -4.11 -18.88 0.43
CA MET A 93 -4.25 -18.40 -0.95
C MET A 93 -4.47 -19.57 -1.93
N ALA A 94 -3.70 -20.65 -1.80
CA ALA A 94 -3.84 -21.84 -2.63
C ALA A 94 -5.22 -22.53 -2.49
N GLN A 95 -5.83 -22.46 -1.30
CA GLN A 95 -7.14 -23.05 -1.05
C GLN A 95 -8.29 -22.28 -1.72
N ARG A 96 -8.12 -20.97 -1.98
CA ARG A 96 -9.11 -20.13 -2.65
C ARG A 96 -9.17 -20.38 -4.15
N VAL A 97 -8.00 -20.57 -4.79
CA VAL A 97 -7.89 -20.90 -6.22
C VAL A 97 -8.59 -22.23 -6.53
N ARG A 98 -8.46 -23.23 -5.65
CA ARG A 98 -9.09 -24.55 -5.83
C ARG A 98 -10.62 -24.51 -5.79
N ARG A 99 -11.21 -23.54 -5.10
CA ARG A 99 -12.67 -23.45 -4.94
C ARG A 99 -13.37 -22.85 -6.15
N ILE A 100 -12.66 -22.06 -6.95
CA ILE A 100 -13.17 -21.50 -8.21
C ILE A 100 -13.18 -22.57 -9.32
N ALA A 101 -12.23 -23.50 -9.29
CA ALA A 101 -12.13 -24.57 -10.29
C ALA A 101 -13.16 -25.71 -10.11
N ALA A 102 -13.94 -25.72 -9.02
CA ALA A 102 -14.88 -26.81 -8.68
C ALA A 102 -16.34 -26.51 -9.04
N CYS A 103 -16.63 -25.43 -9.77
CA CYS A 103 -17.95 -25.15 -10.33
C CYS A 103 -17.87 -25.10 -11.86
N SER A 104 -17.59 -26.24 -12.47
CA SER A 104 -17.78 -26.47 -13.91
C SER A 104 -18.07 -27.94 -14.13
N GLU A 105 -19.16 -28.43 -13.53
CA GLU A 105 -19.80 -29.70 -13.87
C GLU A 105 -21.32 -29.54 -13.76
#